data_AF-A0A351I424-F1
#
_entry.id   AF-A0A351I424-F1
#
_cell.length_a   1.000
_cell.length_b   1.000
_cell.length_c   1.000
_cell.angle_alpha   90.00
_cell.angle_beta   90.00
_cell.angle_gamma   90.00
#
_symmetry.space_group_name_H-M   'P 1'
#
loop_
_entity.id
_entity.type
_entity.pdbx_description
1 polymer ?
#
loop_
_entity_poly.entity_id
_entity_poly.type
_entity_poly.pdbx_seq_one_letter_code
_entity_poly.pdbx_strand_id
1 'polypeptide(L)'
;MRRALLAGWIVAAAAGHARAQQLFTSEEIGYLVGRKTAAAKQDGAETRVQYFYHYFKKDRDPALPAPKWVEQTLDAMLKRPVWQDPEEGILNEAMLWQAPVSVLYEFFELVRKSFPPSEGGQYAPPGGLLRDYEDNRIRFQMSLDRLVRARLGNSLGGRGRAVLAHFDLINKQLDSVMDGLVNGDTQRYKDAVMAIAALSNGAFDVLQSNPRGYAPAAQPAGGSRTASLLCFILGIGCAFFGAFTVGSLNEERIQQGIERYKAKAKEWAHEYERQFVVIKIHYLVGAPMVLGLIAGLLTFDLFGFLIFAGFGVYAGLTLPGWLLRNIRLRRGMRCEAQLLDAMVLMSNGLKSGIDLIGCIEMVTKDLQPPISEEFSLCLKNYHLGTSIEKALEGMEDRVQSRLLSYMIKAIVIQRSVGGNLTKIFDRIVENIREESKLVEKTAAMTAQQRIQAIVVGVMPWIMLAVMFVFQPASMKEFYFTPLGICTLLFCTVWIGIGMKIVNKLGDINV
;
A
#
# COMPACT_ATOMS: atom_id res chain seq x y z
N MET A 1 66.70 45.61 39.03
CA MET A 1 66.40 44.16 38.86
C MET A 1 65.05 43.71 39.44
N ARG A 2 64.64 44.14 40.65
CA ARG A 2 63.35 43.70 41.25
C ARG A 2 62.06 44.19 40.56
N ARG A 3 62.05 45.38 39.93
CA ARG A 3 60.87 45.89 39.19
C ARG A 3 60.58 45.13 37.88
N ALA A 4 61.62 44.60 37.21
CA ALA A 4 61.46 43.82 35.98
C ALA A 4 60.90 42.40 36.25
N LEU A 5 61.30 41.78 37.37
CA LEU A 5 60.80 40.48 37.78
C LEU A 5 59.35 40.52 38.29
N LEU A 6 58.96 41.59 39.00
CA LEU A 6 57.56 41.82 39.40
C LEU A 6 56.64 42.13 38.20
N ALA A 7 57.11 42.90 37.22
CA ALA A 7 56.37 43.10 35.98
C ALA A 7 56.21 41.79 35.18
N GLY A 8 57.27 40.96 35.12
CA GLY A 8 57.20 39.63 34.48
C GLY A 8 56.25 38.67 35.17
N TRP A 9 56.16 38.69 36.51
CA TRP A 9 55.22 37.87 37.27
C TRP A 9 53.77 38.32 37.15
N ILE A 10 53.52 39.63 37.13
CA ILE A 10 52.16 40.18 36.94
C ILE A 10 51.68 39.92 35.51
N VAL A 11 52.55 40.05 34.50
CA VAL A 11 52.23 39.71 33.11
C VAL A 11 52.02 38.20 32.94
N ALA A 12 52.80 37.35 33.61
CA ALA A 12 52.62 35.90 33.57
C ALA A 12 51.36 35.43 34.33
N ALA A 13 51.02 36.07 35.45
CA ALA A 13 49.80 35.78 36.22
C ALA A 13 48.53 36.29 35.51
N ALA A 14 48.61 37.46 34.85
CA ALA A 14 47.54 37.98 34.00
C ALA A 14 47.36 37.16 32.72
N ALA A 15 48.46 36.72 32.08
CA ALA A 15 48.41 35.80 30.94
C ALA A 15 47.88 34.41 31.34
N GLY A 16 48.19 33.94 32.55
CA GLY A 16 47.66 32.70 33.12
C GLY A 16 46.16 32.77 33.45
N HIS A 17 45.68 33.89 33.99
CA HIS A 17 44.25 34.13 34.23
C HIS A 17 43.46 34.34 32.93
N ALA A 18 44.04 35.01 31.93
CA ALA A 18 43.41 35.17 30.61
C ALA A 18 43.29 33.84 29.84
N ARG A 19 44.25 32.91 30.01
CA ARG A 19 44.21 31.56 29.40
C ARG A 19 43.18 30.64 30.02
N ALA A 20 42.85 30.81 31.31
CA ALA A 20 41.90 29.97 32.04
C ALA A 20 40.43 30.30 31.77
N GLN A 21 40.17 31.36 31.01
CA GLN A 21 38.83 31.95 30.83
C GLN A 21 38.42 32.02 29.34
N GLN A 22 39.29 31.52 28.45
CA GLN A 22 39.07 31.52 27.01
C GLN A 22 38.24 30.30 26.59
N LEU A 23 37.03 30.54 26.05
CA LEU A 23 36.08 29.51 25.60
C LEU A 23 36.60 28.65 24.43
N PHE A 24 37.33 29.27 23.50
CA PHE A 24 37.87 28.63 22.29
C PHE A 24 39.38 28.72 22.25
N THR A 25 40.04 27.68 21.75
CA THR A 25 41.49 27.69 21.51
C THR A 25 41.83 28.59 20.32
N SER A 26 43.06 29.10 20.25
CA SER A 26 43.49 29.93 19.12
C SER A 26 43.38 29.22 17.77
N GLU A 27 43.47 27.88 17.73
CA GLU A 27 43.28 27.09 16.51
C GLU A 27 41.81 27.04 16.08
N GLU A 28 40.89 26.86 17.02
CA GLU A 28 39.45 26.87 16.79
C GLU A 28 38.98 28.24 16.29
N ILE A 29 39.46 29.34 16.91
CA ILE A 29 39.16 30.70 16.45
C ILE A 29 39.68 30.91 15.01
N GLY A 30 40.86 30.38 14.70
CA GLY A 30 41.42 30.40 13.36
C GLY A 30 40.60 29.63 12.33
N TYR A 31 39.95 28.53 12.73
CA TYR A 31 39.04 27.77 11.88
C TYR A 31 37.70 28.50 11.65
N LEU A 32 37.20 29.22 12.67
CA LEU A 32 35.94 29.96 12.62
C LEU A 32 36.04 31.23 11.77
N VAL A 33 37.02 32.09 12.05
CA VAL A 33 37.12 33.43 11.42
C VAL A 33 38.13 33.45 10.26
N GLY A 34 39.14 32.58 10.32
CA GLY A 34 40.29 32.57 9.41
C GLY A 34 41.51 33.25 10.04
N ARG A 35 42.72 32.83 9.64
CA ARG A 35 43.98 33.48 10.05
C ARG A 35 44.60 34.21 8.87
N LYS A 36 44.97 35.47 9.10
CA LYS A 36 45.86 36.23 8.22
C LYS A 36 47.29 36.15 8.75
N THR A 37 48.01 35.07 8.44
CA THR A 37 49.46 34.97 8.70
C THR A 37 50.24 35.19 7.41
N ALA A 38 51.46 35.73 7.52
CA ALA A 38 52.30 36.10 6.37
C ALA A 38 52.68 34.94 5.43
N ALA A 39 52.47 33.68 5.84
CA ALA A 39 52.86 32.48 5.09
C ALA A 39 51.68 31.71 4.45
N ALA A 40 50.43 31.93 4.86
CA ALA A 40 49.26 31.30 4.26
C ALA A 40 47.96 32.06 4.62
N LYS A 41 47.13 32.36 3.61
CA LYS A 41 45.77 32.85 3.80
C LYS A 41 44.83 31.65 3.93
N GLN A 42 44.51 31.25 5.16
CA GLN A 42 43.52 30.20 5.41
C GLN A 42 42.18 30.86 5.71
N ASP A 43 41.25 30.76 4.76
CA ASP A 43 39.89 31.28 4.90
C ASP A 43 39.10 30.41 5.90
N GLY A 44 38.59 31.04 6.97
CA GLY A 44 37.74 30.38 7.97
C GLY A 44 36.28 30.27 7.52
N ALA A 45 35.46 29.60 8.35
CA ALA A 45 34.04 29.36 8.05
C ALA A 45 33.25 30.65 7.82
N GLU A 46 33.43 31.68 8.64
CA GLU A 46 32.79 33.00 8.50
C GLU A 46 33.09 33.62 7.13
N THR A 47 34.37 33.63 6.73
CA THR A 47 34.84 34.19 5.45
C THR A 47 34.24 33.41 4.26
N ARG A 48 34.15 32.09 4.35
CA ARG A 48 33.58 31.24 3.29
C ARG A 48 32.07 31.40 3.15
N VAL A 49 31.35 31.53 4.26
CA VAL A 49 29.92 31.87 4.27
C VAL A 49 29.69 33.26 3.66
N GLN A 50 30.56 34.23 3.96
CA GLN A 50 30.52 35.54 3.32
C GLN A 50 30.72 35.43 1.81
N TYR A 51 31.67 34.63 1.32
CA TYR A 51 31.83 34.38 -0.12
C TYR A 51 30.58 33.76 -0.75
N PHE A 52 29.97 32.76 -0.10
CA PHE A 52 28.71 32.16 -0.55
C PHE A 52 27.63 33.23 -0.72
N TYR A 53 27.44 34.11 0.26
CA TYR A 53 26.44 35.17 0.20
C TYR A 53 26.66 36.12 -1.00
N HIS A 54 27.92 36.51 -1.23
CA HIS A 54 28.29 37.45 -2.29
C HIS A 54 28.21 36.83 -3.70
N TYR A 55 28.27 35.51 -3.84
CA TYR A 55 28.12 34.85 -5.14
C TYR A 55 26.76 35.04 -5.79
N PHE A 56 25.71 35.26 -5.00
CA PHE A 56 24.33 35.39 -5.49
C PHE A 56 23.84 36.85 -5.55
N LYS A 57 24.71 37.83 -5.25
CA LYS A 57 24.36 39.26 -5.26
C LYS A 57 24.43 39.82 -6.68
N LYS A 58 23.46 40.68 -7.03
CA LYS A 58 23.37 41.32 -8.34
C LYS A 58 24.58 42.25 -8.63
N ASP A 59 25.02 42.99 -7.61
CA ASP A 59 26.17 43.91 -7.67
C ASP A 59 27.43 43.24 -7.08
N ARG A 60 27.90 42.17 -7.73
CA ARG A 60 29.08 41.40 -7.30
C ARG A 60 30.36 42.23 -7.49
N ASP A 61 31.25 42.22 -6.49
CA ASP A 61 32.59 42.78 -6.62
C ASP A 61 33.40 41.98 -7.66
N PRO A 62 33.92 42.61 -8.74
CA PRO A 62 34.70 41.93 -9.77
C PRO A 62 35.97 41.25 -9.25
N ALA A 63 36.46 41.65 -8.07
CA ALA A 63 37.70 41.12 -7.48
C ALA A 63 37.54 39.74 -6.80
N LEU A 64 36.32 39.23 -6.61
CA LEU A 64 36.07 37.94 -5.96
C LEU A 64 36.10 36.76 -6.97
N PRO A 65 36.96 35.75 -6.79
CA PRO A 65 37.06 34.61 -7.72
C PRO A 65 35.87 33.65 -7.55
N ALA A 66 34.80 33.88 -8.31
CA ALA A 66 33.65 32.98 -8.32
C ALA A 66 33.89 31.72 -9.18
N PRO A 67 33.32 30.56 -8.81
CA PRO A 67 33.35 29.37 -9.68
C PRO A 67 32.69 29.63 -11.03
N LYS A 68 33.24 29.08 -12.12
CA LYS A 68 32.74 29.26 -13.49
C LYS A 68 31.24 28.93 -13.67
N TRP A 69 30.72 27.97 -12.91
CA TRP A 69 29.30 27.61 -13.00
C TRP A 69 28.39 28.73 -12.46
N VAL A 70 28.82 29.47 -11.43
CA VAL A 70 28.06 30.60 -10.87
C VAL A 70 27.88 31.65 -11.95
N GLU A 71 28.93 31.97 -12.70
CA GLU A 71 28.87 32.96 -13.79
C GLU A 71 27.91 32.55 -14.90
N GLN A 72 27.80 31.24 -15.16
CA GLN A 72 26.91 30.69 -16.20
C GLN A 72 25.44 30.63 -15.76
N THR A 73 25.16 30.39 -14.48
CA THR A 73 23.78 30.17 -13.99
C THR A 73 23.17 31.37 -13.27
N LEU A 74 23.98 32.32 -12.80
CA LEU A 74 23.51 33.43 -11.94
C LEU A 74 22.45 34.31 -12.64
N ASP A 75 22.64 34.65 -13.92
CA ASP A 75 21.66 35.45 -14.66
C ASP A 75 20.30 34.72 -14.80
N ALA A 76 20.34 33.40 -15.01
CA ALA A 76 19.13 32.58 -15.05
C ALA A 76 18.44 32.49 -13.67
N MET A 77 19.22 32.37 -12.59
CA MET A 77 18.71 32.33 -11.22
C MET A 77 18.08 33.67 -10.78
N LEU A 78 18.66 34.81 -11.19
CA LEU A 78 18.14 36.14 -10.88
C LEU A 78 16.83 36.45 -11.62
N LYS A 79 16.64 35.90 -12.83
CA LYS A 79 15.44 36.10 -13.66
C LYS A 79 14.28 35.19 -13.29
N ARG A 80 14.53 34.08 -12.59
CA ARG A 80 13.50 33.08 -12.28
C ARG A 80 12.77 33.43 -10.97
N PRO A 81 11.47 33.79 -11.01
CA PRO A 81 10.67 33.92 -9.80
C PRO A 81 10.33 32.53 -9.27
N VAL A 82 10.60 32.26 -7.99
CA VAL A 82 10.41 30.92 -7.40
C VAL A 82 9.47 30.97 -6.20
N TRP A 83 9.52 32.04 -5.40
CA TRP A 83 8.76 32.14 -4.17
C TRP A 83 8.06 33.50 -4.09
N GLN A 84 6.88 33.53 -3.49
CA GLN A 84 6.14 34.78 -3.25
C GLN A 84 5.87 34.89 -1.75
N ASP A 85 6.44 35.92 -1.14
CA ASP A 85 6.23 36.26 0.26
C ASP A 85 5.19 37.39 0.35
N PRO A 86 4.19 37.32 1.26
CA PRO A 86 3.25 38.41 1.50
C PRO A 86 3.91 39.75 1.85
N GLU A 87 5.08 39.75 2.50
CA GLU A 87 5.75 40.97 2.96
C GLU A 87 6.89 41.43 2.03
N GLU A 88 7.62 40.50 1.40
CA GLU A 88 8.82 40.79 0.59
C GLU A 88 8.58 40.73 -0.93
N GLY A 89 7.39 40.30 -1.37
CA GLY A 89 7.04 40.18 -2.78
C GLY A 89 7.60 38.92 -3.45
N ILE A 90 7.89 38.99 -4.76
CA ILE A 90 8.37 37.85 -5.54
C ILE A 90 9.89 37.72 -5.39
N LEU A 91 10.33 36.66 -4.70
CA LEU A 91 11.73 36.31 -4.52
C LEU A 91 12.24 35.46 -5.69
N ASN A 92 13.42 35.83 -6.20
CA ASN A 92 14.12 35.06 -7.22
C ASN A 92 14.92 33.89 -6.61
N GLU A 93 15.36 32.96 -7.46
CA GLU A 93 16.08 31.75 -7.05
C GLU A 93 17.37 32.09 -6.28
N ALA A 94 18.09 33.13 -6.70
CA ALA A 94 19.33 33.58 -6.06
C ALA A 94 19.11 34.15 -4.65
N MET A 95 18.11 35.01 -4.46
CA MET A 95 17.77 35.61 -3.16
C MET A 95 17.29 34.55 -2.17
N LEU A 96 16.57 33.52 -2.65
CA LEU A 96 16.12 32.43 -1.80
C LEU A 96 17.31 31.62 -1.21
N TRP A 97 18.39 31.46 -1.99
CA TRP A 97 19.64 30.84 -1.51
C TRP A 97 20.49 31.77 -0.64
N GLN A 98 20.35 33.10 -0.78
CA GLN A 98 21.06 34.07 0.07
C GLN A 98 20.52 34.11 1.50
N ALA A 99 19.20 33.96 1.66
CA ALA A 99 18.54 34.07 2.97
C ALA A 99 19.18 33.20 4.07
N PRO A 100 19.32 31.86 3.93
CA PRO A 100 19.93 31.04 4.98
C PRO A 100 21.40 31.38 5.23
N VAL A 101 22.13 31.80 4.20
CA VAL A 101 23.57 32.10 4.32
C VAL A 101 23.80 33.44 5.01
N SER A 102 22.92 34.41 4.79
CA SER A 102 22.92 35.67 5.56
C SER A 102 22.73 35.40 7.05
N VAL A 103 21.83 34.48 7.40
CA VAL A 103 21.58 34.12 8.79
C VAL A 103 22.78 33.36 9.39
N LEU A 104 23.43 32.49 8.62
CA LEU A 104 24.67 31.83 9.07
C LEU A 104 25.83 32.82 9.26
N TYR A 105 25.91 33.86 8.42
CA TYR A 105 26.90 34.91 8.62
C TYR A 105 26.67 35.66 9.93
N GLU A 106 25.42 36.05 10.20
CA GLU A 106 25.02 36.68 11.47
C GLU A 106 25.31 35.76 12.66
N PHE A 107 25.11 34.44 12.52
CA PHE A 107 25.47 33.47 13.55
C PHE A 107 26.97 33.51 13.89
N PHE A 108 27.85 33.52 12.88
CA PHE A 108 29.29 33.63 13.12
C PHE A 108 29.68 34.98 13.73
N GLU A 109 28.99 36.07 13.39
CA GLU A 109 29.18 37.36 14.08
C GLU A 109 28.78 37.30 15.55
N LEU A 110 27.68 36.62 15.90
CA LEU A 110 27.29 36.38 17.30
C LEU A 110 28.35 35.58 18.05
N VAL A 111 28.84 34.49 17.43
CA VAL A 111 29.94 33.70 18.01
C VAL A 111 31.19 34.56 18.18
N ARG A 112 31.50 35.44 17.23
CA ARG A 112 32.65 36.34 17.31
C ARG A 112 32.61 37.31 18.48
N LYS A 113 31.42 37.75 18.91
CA LYS A 113 31.27 38.57 20.12
C LYS A 113 31.77 37.85 21.37
N SER A 114 31.76 36.51 21.39
CA SER A 114 32.26 35.70 22.52
C SER A 114 33.79 35.55 22.56
N PHE A 115 34.51 35.97 21.52
CA PHE A 115 35.97 35.88 21.47
C PHE A 115 36.66 36.98 22.29
N PRO A 116 37.93 36.77 22.70
CA PRO A 116 38.71 37.80 23.36
C PRO A 116 38.96 39.03 22.45
N PRO A 117 39.13 40.24 23.02
CA PRO A 117 39.37 41.45 22.23
C PRO A 117 40.63 41.39 21.37
N SER A 118 41.62 40.58 21.76
CA SER A 118 42.84 40.36 20.99
C SER A 118 42.62 39.72 19.61
N GLU A 119 41.52 39.00 19.44
CA GLU A 119 41.14 38.31 18.19
C GLU A 119 39.91 38.98 17.55
N GLY A 120 39.61 40.22 17.95
CA GLY A 120 38.52 41.02 17.36
C GLY A 120 37.11 40.66 17.85
N GLY A 121 36.98 40.14 19.07
CA GLY A 121 35.70 39.93 19.78
C GLY A 121 35.42 40.97 20.87
N GLN A 122 34.30 40.79 21.60
CA GLN A 122 33.86 41.71 22.67
C GLN A 122 33.84 41.04 24.06
N TYR A 123 34.28 39.78 24.16
CA TYR A 123 34.24 38.96 25.37
C TYR A 123 32.84 38.89 26.02
N ALA A 124 31.80 38.85 25.19
CA ALA A 124 30.43 38.70 25.66
C ALA A 124 30.19 37.24 26.14
N PRO A 125 29.61 37.02 27.33
CA PRO A 125 29.29 35.68 27.79
C PRO A 125 28.20 35.07 26.88
N PRO A 126 28.37 33.84 26.36
CA PRO A 126 27.43 33.23 25.42
C PRO A 126 25.97 33.18 25.91
N GLY A 127 25.76 32.94 27.21
CA GLY A 127 24.43 32.95 27.82
C GLY A 127 23.73 34.32 27.80
N GLY A 128 24.48 35.41 27.70
CA GLY A 128 23.93 36.77 27.55
C GLY A 128 23.40 37.07 26.13
N LEU A 129 23.70 36.20 25.16
CA LEU A 129 23.27 36.30 23.76
C LEU A 129 22.17 35.29 23.41
N LEU A 130 21.59 34.61 24.42
CA LEU A 130 20.61 33.53 24.22
C LEU A 130 19.45 33.93 23.29
N ARG A 131 18.91 35.14 23.46
CA ARG A 131 17.82 35.67 22.62
C ARG A 131 18.23 35.88 21.17
N ASP A 132 19.46 36.35 20.94
CA ASP A 132 19.99 36.56 19.58
C ASP A 132 20.21 35.23 18.86
N TYR A 133 20.67 34.20 19.59
CA TYR A 133 20.79 32.83 19.05
C TYR A 133 19.44 32.19 18.74
N GLU A 134 18.43 32.40 19.60
CA GLU A 134 17.08 31.89 19.38
C GLU A 134 16.45 32.49 18.12
N ASP A 135 16.55 33.81 17.96
CA ASP A 135 16.06 34.51 16.77
C ASP A 135 16.80 34.08 15.51
N ASN A 136 18.14 33.98 15.56
CA ASN A 136 18.95 33.48 14.45
C ASN A 136 18.52 32.08 14.01
N ARG A 137 18.31 31.16 14.97
CA ARG A 137 17.84 29.80 14.70
C ARG A 137 16.47 29.79 14.02
N ILE A 138 15.51 30.56 14.52
CA ILE A 138 14.16 30.63 13.95
C ILE A 138 14.23 31.18 12.51
N ARG A 139 14.98 32.25 12.27
CA ARG A 139 15.19 32.81 10.93
C ARG A 139 15.86 31.80 9.99
N PHE A 140 16.85 31.06 10.47
CA PHE A 140 17.49 30.02 9.67
C PHE A 140 16.50 28.92 9.28
N GLN A 141 15.74 28.41 10.25
CA GLN A 141 14.73 27.37 10.02
C GLN A 141 13.66 27.84 9.02
N MET A 142 13.16 29.07 9.14
CA MET A 142 12.18 29.64 8.19
C MET A 142 12.77 29.74 6.78
N SER A 143 14.01 30.22 6.66
CA SER A 143 14.67 30.33 5.35
C SER A 143 14.91 28.97 4.69
N LEU A 144 15.20 27.93 5.49
CA LEU A 144 15.38 26.56 5.02
C LEU A 144 14.06 25.93 4.55
N ASP A 145 12.97 26.15 5.30
CA ASP A 145 11.64 25.65 4.91
C ASP A 145 11.19 26.25 3.57
N ARG A 146 11.45 27.55 3.34
CA ARG A 146 11.21 28.21 2.04
C ARG A 146 11.96 27.50 0.90
N LEU A 147 13.23 27.17 1.09
CA LEU A 147 14.05 26.47 0.08
C LEU A 147 13.54 25.05 -0.22
N VAL A 148 13.15 24.29 0.81
CA VAL A 148 12.64 22.93 0.66
C VAL A 148 11.29 22.94 -0.07
N ARG A 149 10.38 23.84 0.32
CA ARG A 149 9.05 23.99 -0.32
C ARG A 149 9.15 24.45 -1.77
N ALA A 150 10.12 25.32 -2.08
CA ALA A 150 10.42 25.76 -3.45
C ALA A 150 10.99 24.64 -4.35
N ARG A 151 11.25 23.43 -3.81
CA ARG A 151 11.78 22.26 -4.54
C ARG A 151 13.09 22.53 -5.28
N LEU A 152 13.95 23.38 -4.73
CA LEU A 152 15.23 23.78 -5.33
C LEU A 152 16.34 22.73 -5.21
N GLY A 153 16.01 21.45 -5.00
CA GLY A 153 17.01 20.38 -4.91
C GLY A 153 17.88 20.22 -6.16
N ASN A 154 17.33 20.51 -7.35
CA ASN A 154 18.07 20.43 -8.61
C ASN A 154 18.72 21.78 -9.02
N SER A 155 18.62 22.81 -8.18
CA SER A 155 19.25 24.13 -8.35
C SER A 155 20.79 24.04 -8.19
N LEU A 156 21.49 25.17 -8.38
CA LEU A 156 22.95 25.29 -8.23
C LEU A 156 23.73 24.36 -9.17
N GLY A 157 23.20 24.14 -10.38
CA GLY A 157 23.77 23.20 -11.34
C GLY A 157 23.76 21.74 -10.86
N GLY A 158 22.72 21.33 -10.13
CA GLY A 158 22.56 19.98 -9.59
C GLY A 158 23.15 19.77 -8.19
N ARG A 159 23.66 20.83 -7.55
CA ARG A 159 24.28 20.78 -6.21
C ARG A 159 23.30 21.09 -5.07
N GLY A 160 22.09 21.60 -5.39
CA GLY A 160 21.11 22.06 -4.41
C GLY A 160 20.82 21.03 -3.31
N ARG A 161 20.60 19.75 -3.65
CA ARG A 161 20.37 18.67 -2.66
C ARG A 161 21.53 18.49 -1.68
N ALA A 162 22.77 18.55 -2.15
CA ALA A 162 23.94 18.36 -1.31
C ALA A 162 24.13 19.56 -0.36
N VAL A 163 23.87 20.78 -0.84
CA VAL A 163 23.89 21.99 0.01
C VAL A 163 22.76 21.96 1.03
N LEU A 164 21.54 21.59 0.63
CA LEU A 164 20.40 21.44 1.55
C LEU A 164 20.66 20.41 2.65
N ALA A 165 21.34 19.31 2.35
CA ALA A 165 21.71 18.32 3.36
C ALA A 165 22.63 18.90 4.44
N HIS A 166 23.60 19.74 4.05
CA HIS A 166 24.45 20.42 5.02
C HIS A 166 23.65 21.44 5.84
N PHE A 167 22.74 22.21 5.21
CA PHE A 167 21.90 23.16 5.93
C PHE A 167 20.93 22.48 6.91
N ASP A 168 20.36 21.32 6.57
CA ASP A 168 19.51 20.54 7.49
C ASP A 168 20.30 20.05 8.71
N LEU A 169 21.55 19.61 8.51
CA LEU A 169 22.43 19.25 9.63
C LEU A 169 22.81 20.46 10.47
N ILE A 170 23.07 21.62 9.86
CA ILE A 170 23.33 22.87 10.58
C ILE A 170 22.12 23.26 11.44
N ASN A 171 20.90 23.14 10.91
CA ASN A 171 19.69 23.43 11.67
C ASN A 171 19.61 22.59 12.96
N LYS A 172 19.96 21.30 12.89
CA LYS A 172 20.03 20.42 14.07
C LYS A 172 21.16 20.80 15.04
N GLN A 173 22.27 21.33 14.54
CA GLN A 173 23.34 21.81 15.41
C GLN A 173 22.98 23.15 16.08
N LEU A 174 22.17 24.02 15.44
CA LEU A 174 21.64 25.22 16.09
C LEU A 174 20.74 24.88 17.28
N ASP A 175 19.97 23.80 17.21
CA ASP A 175 19.27 23.24 18.39
C ASP A 175 20.24 22.88 19.51
N SER A 176 21.35 22.24 19.15
CA SER A 176 22.38 21.80 20.10
C SER A 176 23.15 22.97 20.72
N VAL A 177 23.33 24.08 19.99
CA VAL A 177 23.85 25.34 20.53
C VAL A 177 22.89 25.89 21.59
N MET A 178 21.59 25.95 21.30
CA MET A 178 20.58 26.44 22.25
C MET A 178 20.53 25.57 23.51
N ASP A 179 20.53 24.24 23.35
CA ASP A 179 20.57 23.32 24.48
C ASP A 179 21.82 23.52 25.35
N GLY A 180 22.99 23.74 24.74
CA GLY A 180 24.22 24.03 25.47
C GLY A 180 24.13 25.34 26.27
N LEU A 181 23.57 26.39 25.67
CA LEU A 181 23.41 27.70 26.30
C LEU A 181 22.40 27.68 27.46
N VAL A 182 21.26 27.01 27.29
CA VAL A 182 20.20 26.92 28.32
C VAL A 182 20.68 26.11 29.53
N ASN A 183 21.39 25.01 29.30
CA ASN A 183 21.88 24.14 30.36
C ASN A 183 23.21 24.60 30.99
N GLY A 184 23.84 25.65 30.44
CA GLY A 184 25.16 26.11 30.86
C GLY A 184 26.31 25.16 30.49
N ASP A 185 26.07 24.21 29.58
CA ASP A 185 27.08 23.25 29.12
C ASP A 185 27.96 23.89 28.03
N THR A 186 29.12 24.36 28.49
CA THR A 186 30.10 25.07 27.65
C THR A 186 30.75 24.17 26.61
N GLN A 187 30.93 22.87 26.89
CA GLN A 187 31.53 21.93 25.93
C GLN A 187 30.55 21.63 24.80
N ARG A 188 29.28 21.35 25.15
CA ARG A 188 28.24 21.11 24.16
C ARG A 188 28.00 22.31 23.25
N TYR A 189 28.02 23.52 23.81
CA TYR A 189 27.97 24.76 23.02
C TYR A 189 29.15 24.85 22.03
N LYS A 190 30.37 24.64 22.53
CA LYS A 190 31.59 24.69 21.72
C LYS A 190 31.58 23.67 20.58
N ASP A 191 31.24 22.41 20.88
CA ASP A 191 31.19 21.33 19.89
C ASP A 191 30.14 21.61 18.80
N ALA A 192 28.97 22.12 19.18
CA ALA A 192 27.92 22.49 18.23
C ALA A 192 28.34 23.65 17.32
N VAL A 193 28.99 24.69 17.86
CA VAL A 193 29.54 25.81 17.07
C VAL A 193 30.60 25.32 16.07
N MET A 194 31.51 24.44 16.51
CA MET A 194 32.53 23.86 15.64
C MET A 194 31.93 22.95 14.56
N ALA A 195 30.89 22.18 14.89
CA ALA A 195 30.15 21.37 13.93
C ALA A 195 29.45 22.25 12.88
N ILE A 196 28.83 23.36 13.28
CA ILE A 196 28.22 24.32 12.34
C ILE A 196 29.28 24.90 11.39
N ALA A 197 30.47 25.23 11.90
CA ALA A 197 31.58 25.70 11.10
C ALA A 197 32.06 24.65 10.08
N ALA A 198 32.21 23.39 10.50
CA ALA A 198 32.59 22.30 9.62
C ALA A 198 31.54 22.02 8.54
N LEU A 199 30.25 22.04 8.90
CA LEU A 199 29.16 21.84 7.95
C LEU A 199 29.01 23.02 6.97
N SER A 200 29.24 24.25 7.43
CA SER A 200 29.25 25.44 6.58
C SER A 200 30.39 25.38 5.56
N ASN A 201 31.57 24.92 5.99
CA ASN A 201 32.70 24.66 5.09
C ASN A 201 32.38 23.55 4.09
N GLY A 202 31.77 22.45 4.52
CA GLY A 202 31.34 21.37 3.63
C GLY A 202 30.32 21.84 2.58
N ALA A 203 29.36 22.68 2.96
CA ALA A 203 28.40 23.28 2.04
C ALA A 203 29.09 24.17 0.99
N PHE A 204 30.11 24.93 1.39
CA PHE A 204 30.91 25.76 0.49
C PHE A 204 31.80 24.92 -0.45
N ASP A 205 32.44 23.86 0.06
CA ASP A 205 33.28 22.96 -0.74
C ASP A 205 32.44 22.24 -1.82
N VAL A 206 31.18 21.89 -1.51
CA VAL A 206 30.23 21.35 -2.50
C VAL A 206 30.03 22.33 -3.67
N LEU A 207 29.96 23.64 -3.42
CA LEU A 207 29.85 24.64 -4.50
C LEU A 207 31.10 24.73 -5.37
N GLN A 208 32.28 24.51 -4.79
CA GLN A 208 33.53 24.53 -5.54
C GLN A 208 33.75 23.23 -6.33
N SER A 209 33.20 22.13 -5.86
CA SER A 209 33.30 20.84 -6.53
C SER A 209 32.57 20.82 -7.88
N ASN A 210 33.13 20.09 -8.85
CA ASN A 210 32.42 19.77 -10.08
C ASN A 210 31.17 18.93 -9.73
N PRO A 211 30.02 19.18 -10.38
CA PRO A 211 28.81 18.45 -10.03
C PRO A 211 29.06 16.98 -10.34
N ARG A 212 28.81 16.09 -9.37
CA ARG A 212 28.72 14.65 -9.66
C ARG A 212 27.56 14.51 -10.63
N GLY A 213 27.88 14.26 -11.90
CA GLY A 213 26.87 14.06 -12.94
C GLY A 213 26.00 12.88 -12.55
N TYR A 214 24.83 13.14 -11.97
CA TYR A 214 23.76 12.17 -12.03
C TYR A 214 23.23 12.28 -13.45
N ALA A 215 23.54 11.29 -14.29
CA ALA A 215 22.92 11.20 -15.60
C ALA A 215 21.40 11.28 -15.37
N PRO A 216 20.68 12.25 -15.97
CA PRO A 216 19.23 12.30 -15.82
C PRO A 216 18.70 10.92 -16.20
N ALA A 217 17.76 10.37 -15.42
CA ALA A 217 17.09 9.14 -15.79
C ALA A 217 16.65 9.28 -17.25
N ALA A 218 17.12 8.38 -18.12
CA ALA A 218 16.97 8.52 -19.56
C ALA A 218 15.56 9.00 -19.89
N GLN A 219 15.43 10.24 -20.33
CA GLN A 219 14.15 10.71 -20.84
C GLN A 219 13.81 9.75 -21.99
N PRO A 220 12.66 9.08 -21.99
CA PRO A 220 12.31 8.23 -23.10
C PRO A 220 12.37 9.11 -24.34
N ALA A 221 13.28 8.78 -25.27
CA ALA A 221 13.51 9.56 -26.48
C ALA A 221 12.16 9.89 -27.11
N GLY A 222 11.95 11.12 -27.59
CA GLY A 222 10.65 11.53 -28.16
C GLY A 222 10.14 10.64 -29.30
N GLY A 223 10.99 9.75 -29.86
CA GLY A 223 10.63 8.70 -30.82
C GLY A 223 10.22 7.34 -30.21
N SER A 224 10.30 7.14 -28.89
CA SER A 224 9.98 5.85 -28.24
C SER A 224 8.49 5.67 -27.97
N ARG A 225 7.70 6.74 -27.86
CA ARG A 225 6.24 6.62 -27.76
C ARG A 225 5.62 6.16 -29.07
N THR A 226 6.04 6.70 -30.21
CA THR A 226 5.54 6.27 -31.52
C THR A 226 6.06 4.88 -31.89
N ALA A 227 7.32 4.56 -31.60
CA ALA A 227 7.85 3.21 -31.79
C ALA A 227 7.18 2.18 -30.86
N SER A 228 6.96 2.52 -29.58
CA SER A 228 6.22 1.66 -28.64
C SER A 228 4.75 1.49 -29.05
N LEU A 229 4.07 2.55 -29.50
CA LEU A 229 2.71 2.48 -30.03
C LEU A 229 2.65 1.66 -31.31
N LEU A 230 3.62 1.79 -32.23
CA LEU A 230 3.70 0.98 -33.45
C LEU A 230 3.98 -0.48 -33.13
N CYS A 231 4.90 -0.78 -32.21
CA CYS A 231 5.14 -2.15 -31.73
C CYS A 231 3.91 -2.72 -31.01
N PHE A 232 3.15 -1.89 -30.29
CA PHE A 232 1.91 -2.30 -29.64
C PHE A 232 0.81 -2.60 -30.68
N ILE A 233 0.64 -1.73 -31.68
CA ILE A 233 -0.31 -1.94 -32.80
C ILE A 233 0.08 -3.18 -33.61
N LEU A 234 1.37 -3.36 -33.91
CA LEU A 234 1.89 -4.56 -34.59
C LEU A 234 1.72 -5.82 -33.74
N GLY A 235 1.93 -5.73 -32.42
CA GLY A 235 1.69 -6.83 -31.49
C GLY A 235 0.22 -7.25 -31.42
N ILE A 236 -0.70 -6.28 -31.37
CA ILE A 236 -2.15 -6.52 -31.47
C ILE A 236 -2.48 -7.15 -32.83
N GLY A 237 -1.89 -6.65 -33.92
CA GLY A 237 -2.05 -7.21 -35.26
C GLY A 237 -1.60 -8.66 -35.36
N CYS A 238 -0.44 -9.00 -34.80
CA CYS A 238 0.09 -10.37 -34.76
C CYS A 238 -0.76 -11.29 -33.87
N ALA A 239 -1.25 -10.82 -32.73
CA ALA A 239 -2.17 -11.59 -31.89
C ALA A 239 -3.51 -11.84 -32.58
N PHE A 240 -4.04 -10.84 -33.29
CA PHE A 240 -5.27 -10.96 -34.07
C PHE A 240 -5.08 -11.91 -35.26
N PHE A 241 -3.93 -11.84 -35.94
CA PHE A 241 -3.58 -12.76 -37.02
C PHE A 241 -3.36 -14.20 -36.52
N GLY A 242 -2.74 -14.37 -35.33
CA GLY A 242 -2.61 -15.66 -34.66
C GLY A 242 -3.97 -16.25 -34.26
N ALA A 243 -4.85 -15.44 -33.69
CA ALA A 243 -6.22 -15.86 -33.38
C ALA A 243 -7.04 -16.17 -34.65
N PHE A 244 -6.86 -15.40 -35.72
CA PHE A 244 -7.51 -15.61 -37.01
C PHE A 244 -7.04 -16.90 -37.69
N THR A 245 -5.74 -17.18 -37.69
CA THR A 245 -5.14 -18.40 -38.26
C THR A 245 -5.50 -19.65 -37.46
N VAL A 246 -5.48 -19.59 -36.11
CA VAL A 246 -5.98 -20.68 -35.26
C VAL A 246 -7.49 -20.87 -35.45
N GLY A 247 -8.24 -19.77 -35.60
CA GLY A 247 -9.67 -19.78 -35.89
C GLY A 247 -10.02 -20.42 -37.23
N SER A 248 -9.28 -20.08 -38.29
CA SER A 248 -9.50 -20.59 -39.64
C SER A 248 -9.03 -22.03 -39.82
N LEU A 249 -7.98 -22.45 -39.10
CA LEU A 249 -7.47 -23.84 -39.18
C LEU A 249 -8.33 -24.83 -38.37
N ASN A 250 -9.06 -24.36 -37.35
CA ASN A 250 -9.91 -25.18 -36.48
C ASN A 250 -11.40 -24.87 -36.64
N GLU A 251 -11.81 -24.35 -37.81
CA GLU A 251 -13.19 -23.89 -38.04
C GLU A 251 -14.23 -24.97 -37.75
N GLU A 252 -13.98 -26.23 -38.14
CA GLU A 252 -14.85 -27.37 -37.81
C GLU A 252 -14.90 -27.66 -36.30
N ARG A 253 -13.78 -27.58 -35.57
CA ARG A 253 -13.74 -27.81 -34.12
C ARG A 253 -14.44 -26.69 -33.35
N ILE A 254 -14.32 -25.45 -33.82
CA ILE A 254 -14.97 -24.28 -33.22
C ILE A 254 -16.48 -24.35 -33.48
N GLN A 255 -16.90 -24.71 -34.70
CA GLN A 255 -18.31 -24.95 -35.05
C GLN A 255 -18.92 -26.07 -34.18
N GLN A 256 -18.25 -27.21 -34.07
CA GLN A 256 -18.69 -28.31 -33.19
C GLN A 256 -18.72 -27.90 -31.71
N GLY A 257 -17.76 -27.08 -31.26
CA GLY A 257 -17.72 -26.53 -29.91
C GLY A 257 -18.88 -25.58 -29.63
N ILE A 258 -19.18 -24.68 -30.57
CA ILE A 258 -20.31 -23.74 -30.51
C ILE A 258 -21.64 -24.49 -30.51
N GLU A 259 -21.82 -25.51 -31.36
CA GLU A 259 -23.03 -26.32 -31.38
C GLU A 259 -23.21 -27.15 -30.09
N ARG A 260 -22.14 -27.76 -29.57
CA ARG A 260 -22.15 -28.41 -28.24
C ARG A 260 -22.49 -27.42 -27.13
N TYR A 261 -21.98 -26.19 -27.20
CA TYR A 261 -22.24 -25.17 -26.19
C TYR A 261 -23.67 -24.62 -26.30
N LYS A 262 -24.22 -24.44 -27.52
CA LYS A 262 -25.62 -24.09 -27.73
C LYS A 262 -26.56 -25.19 -27.20
N ALA A 263 -26.23 -26.45 -27.45
CA ALA A 263 -26.98 -27.59 -26.90
C ALA A 263 -26.96 -27.59 -25.37
N LYS A 264 -25.78 -27.43 -24.75
CA LYS A 264 -25.65 -27.29 -23.29
C LYS A 264 -26.32 -26.04 -22.74
N ALA A 265 -26.25 -24.92 -23.43
CA ALA A 265 -26.91 -23.68 -23.00
C ALA A 265 -28.43 -23.82 -23.06
N LYS A 266 -28.97 -24.58 -24.01
CA LYS A 266 -30.40 -24.92 -24.09
C LYS A 266 -30.82 -25.87 -22.97
N GLU A 267 -29.97 -26.86 -22.65
CA GLU A 267 -30.16 -27.74 -21.50
C GLU A 267 -30.15 -26.94 -20.18
N TRP A 268 -29.16 -26.06 -20.00
CA TRP A 268 -29.09 -25.16 -18.85
C TRP A 268 -30.30 -24.25 -18.80
N ALA A 269 -30.74 -23.66 -19.92
CA ALA A 269 -31.94 -22.81 -19.95
C ALA A 269 -33.16 -23.56 -19.42
N HIS A 270 -33.35 -24.80 -19.88
CA HIS A 270 -34.43 -25.66 -19.41
C HIS A 270 -34.28 -26.03 -17.93
N GLU A 271 -33.06 -26.19 -17.43
CA GLU A 271 -32.76 -26.47 -16.03
C GLU A 271 -32.91 -25.24 -15.12
N TYR A 272 -32.59 -24.05 -15.60
CA TYR A 272 -32.82 -22.77 -14.93
C TYR A 272 -34.32 -22.47 -14.83
N GLU A 273 -35.07 -22.74 -15.90
CA GLU A 273 -36.54 -22.65 -15.92
C GLU A 273 -37.19 -23.64 -14.95
N ARG A 274 -36.67 -24.89 -14.88
CA ARG A 274 -37.07 -25.86 -13.84
C ARG A 274 -36.78 -25.39 -12.42
N GLN A 275 -35.90 -24.42 -12.23
CA GLN A 275 -35.57 -23.82 -10.93
C GLN A 275 -36.23 -22.45 -10.70
N PHE A 276 -37.19 -22.06 -11.56
CA PHE A 276 -37.93 -20.80 -11.48
C PHE A 276 -37.04 -19.54 -11.58
N VAL A 277 -35.84 -19.65 -12.17
CA VAL A 277 -34.89 -18.54 -12.35
C VAL A 277 -34.81 -18.18 -13.83
N VAL A 278 -35.36 -17.02 -14.20
CA VAL A 278 -35.38 -16.54 -15.59
C VAL A 278 -34.17 -15.65 -15.87
N ILE A 279 -32.96 -16.22 -15.86
CA ILE A 279 -31.75 -15.48 -16.25
C ILE A 279 -31.43 -15.74 -17.72
N LYS A 280 -31.34 -14.67 -18.51
CA LYS A 280 -30.91 -14.74 -19.92
C LYS A 280 -29.42 -15.10 -19.99
N ILE A 281 -29.14 -16.37 -20.31
CA ILE A 281 -27.79 -16.98 -20.35
C ILE A 281 -26.80 -16.19 -21.22
N HIS A 282 -27.28 -15.51 -22.27
CA HIS A 282 -26.44 -14.72 -23.17
C HIS A 282 -25.68 -13.58 -22.46
N TYR A 283 -26.27 -12.95 -21.42
CA TYR A 283 -25.60 -11.92 -20.63
C TYR A 283 -24.57 -12.51 -19.65
N LEU A 284 -24.80 -13.74 -19.17
CA LEU A 284 -23.92 -14.40 -18.22
C LEU A 284 -22.58 -14.81 -18.86
N VAL A 285 -22.60 -15.09 -20.16
CA VAL A 285 -21.41 -15.46 -20.95
C VAL A 285 -20.74 -14.22 -21.55
N GLY A 286 -21.54 -13.29 -22.09
CA GLY A 286 -21.02 -12.10 -22.76
C GLY A 286 -20.30 -11.12 -21.82
N ALA A 287 -20.83 -10.92 -20.61
CA ALA A 287 -20.26 -9.96 -19.65
C ALA A 287 -18.80 -10.27 -19.23
N PRO A 288 -18.44 -11.49 -18.77
CA PRO A 288 -17.06 -11.80 -18.39
C PRO A 288 -16.09 -11.80 -19.58
N MET A 289 -16.56 -12.16 -20.78
CA MET A 289 -15.74 -12.14 -21.99
C MET A 289 -15.39 -10.70 -22.41
N VAL A 290 -16.37 -9.80 -22.36
CA VAL A 290 -16.17 -8.36 -22.64
C VAL A 290 -15.31 -7.71 -21.56
N LEU A 291 -15.54 -8.02 -20.28
CA LEU A 291 -14.72 -7.51 -19.18
C LEU A 291 -13.26 -7.97 -19.26
N GLY A 292 -13.01 -9.24 -19.58
CA GLY A 292 -11.65 -9.76 -19.78
C GLY A 292 -10.92 -9.08 -20.94
N LEU A 293 -11.65 -8.77 -22.02
CA LEU A 293 -11.11 -8.04 -23.17
C LEU A 293 -10.77 -6.59 -22.81
N ILE A 294 -11.65 -5.89 -22.09
CA ILE A 294 -11.40 -4.51 -21.62
C ILE A 294 -10.22 -4.48 -20.64
N ALA A 295 -10.17 -5.41 -19.67
CA ALA A 295 -9.05 -5.52 -18.72
C ALA A 295 -7.73 -5.81 -19.43
N GLY A 296 -7.74 -6.68 -20.45
CA GLY A 296 -6.57 -6.94 -21.29
C GLY A 296 -6.08 -5.69 -22.02
N LEU A 297 -7.00 -4.90 -22.60
CA LEU A 297 -6.67 -3.66 -23.30
C LEU A 297 -6.07 -2.59 -22.37
N LEU A 298 -6.54 -2.52 -21.13
CA LEU A 298 -6.04 -1.57 -20.12
C LEU A 298 -4.60 -1.88 -19.65
N THR A 299 -4.09 -3.08 -19.91
CA THR A 299 -2.76 -3.48 -19.43
C THR A 299 -1.64 -2.89 -20.29
N PHE A 300 -1.93 -2.45 -21.53
CA PHE A 300 -0.96 -1.94 -22.51
C PHE A 300 0.26 -2.86 -22.79
N ASP A 301 0.20 -4.13 -22.36
CA ASP A 301 1.21 -5.17 -22.55
C ASP A 301 0.59 -6.40 -23.22
N LEU A 302 1.28 -6.96 -24.22
CA LEU A 302 0.81 -8.12 -24.99
C LEU A 302 0.58 -9.36 -24.13
N PHE A 303 1.45 -9.57 -23.14
CA PHE A 303 1.34 -10.70 -22.22
C PHE A 303 0.15 -10.54 -21.27
N GLY A 304 -0.09 -9.30 -20.79
CA GLY A 304 -1.27 -8.97 -19.99
C GLY A 304 -2.56 -9.18 -20.77
N PHE A 305 -2.60 -8.71 -22.02
CA PHE A 305 -3.77 -8.88 -22.90
C PHE A 305 -4.15 -10.35 -23.09
N LEU A 306 -3.19 -11.23 -23.39
CA LEU A 306 -3.45 -12.66 -23.59
C LEU A 306 -3.97 -13.35 -22.33
N ILE A 307 -3.44 -13.00 -21.15
CA ILE A 307 -3.89 -13.57 -19.87
C ILE A 307 -5.31 -13.13 -19.54
N PHE A 308 -5.60 -11.83 -19.58
CA PHE A 308 -6.92 -11.32 -19.22
C PHE A 308 -8.01 -11.70 -20.23
N ALA A 309 -7.70 -11.71 -21.52
CA ALA A 309 -8.61 -12.18 -22.56
C ALA A 309 -8.87 -13.70 -22.43
N GLY A 310 -7.81 -14.50 -22.22
CA GLY A 310 -7.93 -15.94 -21.99
C GLY A 310 -8.74 -16.26 -20.74
N PHE A 311 -8.54 -15.51 -19.65
CA PHE A 311 -9.30 -15.65 -18.43
C PHE A 311 -10.77 -15.25 -18.61
N GLY A 312 -11.06 -14.19 -19.37
CA GLY A 312 -12.43 -13.77 -19.70
C GLY A 312 -13.22 -14.84 -20.45
N VAL A 313 -12.58 -15.51 -21.43
CA VAL A 313 -13.18 -16.63 -22.17
C VAL A 313 -13.38 -17.85 -21.26
N TYR A 314 -12.39 -18.19 -20.45
CA TYR A 314 -12.50 -19.30 -19.49
C TYR A 314 -13.63 -19.08 -18.47
N ALA A 315 -13.70 -17.87 -17.91
CA ALA A 315 -14.76 -17.47 -17.00
C ALA A 315 -16.14 -17.54 -17.70
N GLY A 316 -16.29 -16.97 -18.89
CA GLY A 316 -17.56 -17.02 -19.63
C GLY A 316 -18.07 -18.44 -19.91
N LEU A 317 -17.17 -19.39 -20.18
CA LEU A 317 -17.54 -20.79 -20.44
C LEU A 317 -17.89 -21.59 -19.17
N THR A 318 -17.22 -21.32 -18.06
CA THR A 318 -17.34 -22.12 -16.82
C THR A 318 -18.37 -21.57 -15.83
N LEU A 319 -18.57 -20.26 -15.83
CA LEU A 319 -19.41 -19.54 -14.87
C LEU A 319 -20.91 -19.93 -14.93
N PRO A 320 -21.53 -20.20 -16.09
CA PRO A 320 -22.93 -20.64 -16.14
C PRO A 320 -23.16 -22.01 -15.49
N GLY A 321 -22.27 -22.96 -15.75
CA GLY A 321 -22.33 -24.31 -15.16
C GLY A 321 -22.04 -24.28 -13.65
N TRP A 322 -21.06 -23.46 -13.24
CA TRP A 322 -20.76 -23.27 -11.82
C TRP A 322 -21.91 -22.59 -11.08
N LEU A 323 -22.51 -21.56 -11.66
CA LEU A 323 -23.64 -20.84 -11.07
C LEU A 323 -24.86 -21.74 -10.94
N LEU A 324 -25.19 -22.52 -11.97
CA LEU A 324 -26.30 -23.48 -11.93
C LEU A 324 -26.09 -24.49 -10.82
N ARG A 325 -24.89 -25.07 -10.73
CA ARG A 325 -24.53 -26.02 -9.66
C ARG A 325 -24.67 -25.38 -8.28
N ASN A 326 -24.21 -24.15 -8.12
CA ASN A 326 -24.30 -23.43 -6.85
C ASN A 326 -25.76 -23.10 -6.47
N ILE A 327 -26.60 -22.74 -7.44
CA ILE A 327 -28.04 -22.52 -7.22
C ILE A 327 -28.73 -23.83 -6.82
N ARG A 328 -28.44 -24.95 -7.51
CA ARG A 328 -28.94 -26.29 -7.14
C ARG A 328 -28.60 -26.62 -5.69
N LEU A 329 -27.33 -26.49 -5.32
CA LEU A 329 -26.84 -26.80 -3.98
C LEU A 329 -27.50 -25.91 -2.93
N ARG A 330 -27.57 -24.59 -3.18
CA ARG A 330 -28.21 -23.65 -2.24
C ARG A 330 -29.71 -23.91 -2.08
N ARG A 331 -30.42 -24.22 -3.16
CA ARG A 331 -31.86 -24.52 -3.11
C ARG A 331 -32.11 -25.85 -2.42
N GLY A 332 -31.30 -26.87 -2.69
CA GLY A 332 -31.32 -28.17 -1.99
C GLY A 332 -31.09 -28.04 -0.48
N MET A 333 -30.07 -27.27 -0.07
CA MET A 333 -29.81 -27.00 1.36
C MET A 333 -30.99 -26.26 2.04
N ARG A 334 -31.65 -25.33 1.34
CA ARG A 334 -32.84 -24.65 1.88
C ARG A 334 -34.03 -25.60 2.01
N CYS A 335 -34.26 -26.47 1.01
CA CYS A 335 -35.27 -27.51 1.12
C CYS A 335 -34.98 -28.43 2.32
N GLU A 336 -33.73 -28.86 2.51
CA GLU A 336 -33.34 -29.73 3.62
C GLU A 336 -33.57 -29.06 4.99
N ALA A 337 -33.25 -27.78 5.13
CA ALA A 337 -33.52 -27.02 6.35
C ALA A 337 -35.03 -26.91 6.66
N GLN A 338 -35.85 -26.65 5.64
CA GLN A 338 -37.31 -26.54 5.79
C GLN A 338 -38.01 -27.90 5.93
N LEU A 339 -37.34 -29.00 5.57
CA LEU A 339 -37.93 -30.34 5.58
C LEU A 339 -38.27 -30.81 7.00
N LEU A 340 -37.48 -30.42 8.00
CA LEU A 340 -37.79 -30.71 9.39
C LEU A 340 -39.13 -30.09 9.79
N ASP A 341 -39.36 -28.82 9.44
CA ASP A 341 -40.60 -28.11 9.73
C ASP A 341 -41.79 -28.77 9.03
N ALA A 342 -41.60 -29.21 7.77
CA ALA A 342 -42.60 -29.98 7.04
C ALA A 342 -42.94 -31.31 7.74
N MET A 343 -41.95 -32.05 8.23
CA MET A 343 -42.18 -33.30 8.95
C MET A 343 -42.87 -33.09 10.30
N VAL A 344 -42.55 -32.02 11.02
CA VAL A 344 -43.25 -31.66 12.27
C VAL A 344 -44.71 -31.33 11.98
N LEU A 345 -44.97 -30.54 10.93
CA LEU A 345 -46.31 -30.15 10.51
C LEU A 345 -47.13 -31.39 10.09
N MET A 346 -46.55 -32.28 9.28
CA MET A 346 -47.17 -33.54 8.88
C MET A 346 -47.40 -34.50 10.06
N SER A 347 -46.44 -34.63 10.99
CA SER A 347 -46.62 -35.47 12.19
C SER A 347 -47.80 -34.98 13.03
N ASN A 348 -47.91 -33.68 13.27
CA ASN A 348 -49.01 -33.08 14.02
C ASN A 348 -50.37 -33.23 13.31
N GLY A 349 -50.39 -33.12 11.97
CA GLY A 349 -51.58 -33.39 11.17
C GLY A 349 -52.02 -34.84 11.26
N LEU A 350 -51.10 -35.78 11.10
CA LEU A 350 -51.36 -37.23 11.22
C LEU A 350 -51.83 -37.60 12.63
N LYS A 351 -51.29 -36.98 13.69
CA LYS A 351 -51.78 -37.14 15.09
C LYS A 351 -53.21 -36.66 15.27
N SER A 352 -53.60 -35.62 14.54
CA SER A 352 -54.94 -35.04 14.56
C SER A 352 -55.93 -35.82 13.70
N GLY A 353 -55.51 -36.93 13.07
CA GLY A 353 -56.35 -37.79 12.24
C GLY A 353 -56.45 -37.34 10.77
N ILE A 354 -55.65 -36.36 10.34
CA ILE A 354 -55.56 -35.96 8.93
C ILE A 354 -54.84 -37.07 8.16
N ASP A 355 -55.26 -37.33 6.92
CA ASP A 355 -54.60 -38.29 6.05
C ASP A 355 -53.28 -37.73 5.46
N LEU A 356 -52.45 -38.60 4.87
CA LEU A 356 -51.15 -38.19 4.33
C LEU A 356 -51.27 -37.10 3.26
N ILE A 357 -52.30 -37.18 2.41
CA ILE A 357 -52.50 -36.20 1.32
C ILE A 357 -52.93 -34.85 1.90
N GLY A 358 -53.85 -34.83 2.87
CA GLY A 358 -54.21 -33.61 3.59
C GLY A 358 -53.04 -32.98 4.36
N CYS A 359 -52.13 -33.80 4.89
CA CYS A 359 -50.91 -33.29 5.52
C CYS A 359 -49.93 -32.66 4.49
N ILE A 360 -49.82 -33.24 3.29
CA ILE A 360 -49.04 -32.66 2.19
C ILE A 360 -49.66 -31.33 1.74
N GLU A 361 -50.99 -31.23 1.66
CA GLU A 361 -51.69 -29.97 1.38
C GLU A 361 -51.43 -28.89 2.43
N MET A 362 -51.30 -29.26 3.69
CA MET A 362 -50.94 -28.33 4.77
C MET A 362 -49.52 -27.77 4.57
N VAL A 363 -48.57 -28.63 4.20
CA VAL A 363 -47.19 -28.24 3.87
C VAL A 363 -47.12 -27.26 2.69
N THR A 364 -47.95 -27.44 1.66
CA THR A 364 -47.95 -26.52 0.50
C THR A 364 -48.51 -25.14 0.82
N LYS A 365 -49.42 -25.04 1.81
CA LYS A 365 -50.06 -23.79 2.22
C LYS A 365 -49.28 -23.03 3.30
N ASP A 366 -48.75 -23.75 4.29
CA ASP A 366 -48.22 -23.14 5.51
C ASP A 366 -46.70 -22.90 5.46
N LEU A 367 -45.96 -23.56 4.57
CA LEU A 367 -44.51 -23.37 4.41
C LEU A 367 -44.15 -22.46 3.24
N GLN A 368 -43.00 -21.79 3.40
CA GLN A 368 -42.45 -20.90 2.38
C GLN A 368 -41.70 -21.68 1.28
N PRO A 369 -41.59 -21.13 0.06
CA PRO A 369 -40.69 -21.67 -0.97
C PRO A 369 -39.25 -21.77 -0.45
N PRO A 370 -38.44 -22.76 -0.90
CA PRO A 370 -38.68 -23.69 -2.00
C PRO A 370 -39.43 -24.99 -1.65
N ILE A 371 -39.63 -25.34 -0.37
CA ILE A 371 -40.20 -26.66 -0.04
C ILE A 371 -41.68 -26.77 -0.42
N SER A 372 -42.47 -25.71 -0.25
CA SER A 372 -43.89 -25.70 -0.61
C SER A 372 -44.10 -25.88 -2.11
N GLU A 373 -43.19 -25.38 -2.95
CA GLU A 373 -43.22 -25.56 -4.40
C GLU A 373 -43.00 -27.03 -4.80
N GLU A 374 -42.05 -27.71 -4.14
CA GLU A 374 -41.74 -29.11 -4.45
C GLU A 374 -42.85 -30.06 -4.00
N PHE A 375 -43.42 -29.85 -2.80
CA PHE A 375 -44.61 -30.58 -2.35
C PHE A 375 -45.86 -30.22 -3.18
N SER A 376 -45.99 -28.99 -3.65
CA SER A 376 -47.09 -28.58 -4.54
C SER A 376 -46.99 -29.27 -5.89
N LEU A 377 -45.78 -29.42 -6.43
CA LEU A 377 -45.54 -30.17 -7.66
C LEU A 377 -45.82 -31.67 -7.46
N CYS A 378 -45.44 -32.24 -6.31
CA CYS A 378 -45.79 -33.61 -5.93
C CYS A 378 -47.31 -33.81 -5.87
N LEU A 379 -48.03 -32.93 -5.18
CA LEU A 379 -49.49 -32.96 -5.05
C LEU A 379 -50.17 -32.79 -6.42
N LYS A 380 -49.67 -31.89 -7.25
CA LYS A 380 -50.15 -31.69 -8.63
C LYS A 380 -49.99 -32.97 -9.46
N ASN A 381 -48.84 -33.63 -9.40
CA ASN A 381 -48.63 -34.90 -10.10
C ASN A 381 -49.57 -36.00 -9.59
N TYR A 382 -49.82 -36.04 -8.29
CA TYR A 382 -50.80 -36.96 -7.70
C TYR A 382 -52.22 -36.71 -8.25
N HIS A 383 -52.68 -35.46 -8.29
CA HIS A 383 -53.97 -35.09 -8.90
C HIS A 383 -54.06 -35.39 -10.41
N LEU A 384 -52.93 -35.40 -11.10
CA LEU A 384 -52.83 -35.80 -12.51
C LEU A 384 -52.83 -37.32 -12.72
N GLY A 385 -53.01 -38.11 -11.66
CA GLY A 385 -53.18 -39.57 -11.72
C GLY A 385 -51.89 -40.37 -11.53
N THR A 386 -50.77 -39.75 -11.17
CA THR A 386 -49.58 -40.51 -10.74
C THR A 386 -49.76 -41.01 -9.31
N SER A 387 -49.22 -42.19 -9.01
CA SER A 387 -49.24 -42.68 -7.63
C SER A 387 -48.39 -41.78 -6.74
N ILE A 388 -48.79 -41.63 -5.47
CA ILE A 388 -48.09 -40.75 -4.54
C ILE A 388 -46.63 -41.20 -4.32
N GLU A 389 -46.37 -42.50 -4.40
CA GLU A 389 -45.03 -43.08 -4.30
C GLU A 389 -44.16 -42.57 -5.45
N LYS A 390 -44.64 -42.64 -6.70
CA LYS A 390 -43.92 -42.12 -7.86
C LYS A 390 -43.79 -40.60 -7.86
N ALA A 391 -44.79 -39.89 -7.35
CA ALA A 391 -44.76 -38.43 -7.24
C ALA A 391 -43.69 -37.96 -6.24
N LEU A 392 -43.56 -38.67 -5.12
CA LEU A 392 -42.52 -38.44 -4.11
C LEU A 392 -41.13 -38.84 -4.62
N GLU A 393 -40.98 -39.99 -5.27
CA GLU A 393 -39.71 -40.39 -5.91
C GLU A 393 -39.23 -39.34 -6.93
N GLY A 394 -40.15 -38.80 -7.73
CA GLY A 394 -39.82 -37.71 -8.65
C GLY A 394 -39.38 -36.42 -7.95
N MET A 395 -39.78 -36.20 -6.69
CA MET A 395 -39.29 -35.11 -5.86
C MET A 395 -37.88 -35.40 -5.29
N GLU A 396 -37.61 -36.66 -4.92
CA GLU A 396 -36.28 -37.13 -4.50
C GLU A 396 -35.21 -36.82 -5.56
N ASP A 397 -35.49 -37.15 -6.82
CA ASP A 397 -34.58 -36.94 -7.95
C ASP A 397 -34.24 -35.46 -8.19
N ARG A 398 -35.18 -34.55 -7.90
CA ARG A 398 -35.01 -33.10 -8.13
C ARG A 398 -34.29 -32.40 -6.99
N VAL A 399 -34.65 -32.72 -5.75
CA VAL A 399 -34.11 -32.02 -4.55
C VAL A 399 -32.77 -32.61 -4.12
N GLN A 400 -32.53 -33.91 -4.36
CA GLN A 400 -31.29 -34.62 -4.02
C GLN A 400 -30.85 -34.44 -2.56
N SER A 401 -31.80 -34.34 -1.62
CA SER A 401 -31.52 -34.32 -0.18
C SER A 401 -31.52 -35.74 0.39
N ARG A 402 -30.51 -36.04 1.22
CA ARG A 402 -30.40 -37.32 1.92
C ARG A 402 -31.57 -37.50 2.90
N LEU A 403 -31.92 -36.45 3.62
CA LEU A 403 -33.02 -36.49 4.59
C LEU A 403 -34.38 -36.72 3.92
N LEU A 404 -34.59 -36.08 2.77
CA LEU A 404 -35.80 -36.27 1.97
C LEU A 404 -35.93 -37.71 1.46
N SER A 405 -34.83 -38.29 0.96
CA SER A 405 -34.77 -39.69 0.54
C SER A 405 -35.17 -40.66 1.67
N TYR A 406 -34.67 -40.42 2.89
CA TYR A 406 -35.04 -41.25 4.04
C TYR A 406 -36.53 -41.11 4.39
N MET A 407 -37.06 -39.90 4.41
CA MET A 407 -38.48 -39.65 4.66
C MET A 407 -39.37 -40.36 3.61
N ILE A 408 -39.07 -40.19 2.32
CA ILE A 408 -39.85 -40.80 1.22
C ILE A 408 -39.83 -42.32 1.33
N LYS A 409 -38.65 -42.93 1.51
CA LYS A 409 -38.51 -44.38 1.70
C LYS A 409 -39.30 -44.87 2.90
N ALA A 410 -39.25 -44.14 4.02
CA ALA A 410 -40.02 -44.48 5.21
C ALA A 410 -41.54 -44.41 4.97
N ILE A 411 -42.03 -43.40 4.23
CA ILE A 411 -43.43 -43.30 3.82
C ILE A 411 -43.84 -44.47 2.93
N VAL A 412 -43.06 -44.78 1.89
CA VAL A 412 -43.35 -45.85 0.92
C VAL A 412 -43.38 -47.22 1.61
N ILE A 413 -42.40 -47.51 2.47
CA ILE A 413 -42.34 -48.77 3.25
C ILE A 413 -43.53 -48.85 4.22
N GLN A 414 -43.82 -47.78 4.97
CA GLN A 414 -44.87 -47.84 5.98
C GLN A 414 -46.26 -47.98 5.37
N ARG A 415 -46.48 -47.37 4.20
CA ARG A 415 -47.71 -47.46 3.44
C ARG A 415 -47.93 -48.85 2.83
N SER A 416 -46.86 -49.55 2.43
CA SER A 416 -46.96 -50.93 1.92
C SER A 416 -47.16 -51.96 3.02
N VAL A 417 -46.61 -51.73 4.22
CA VAL A 417 -46.73 -52.63 5.38
C VAL A 417 -47.96 -52.30 6.26
N GLY A 418 -48.61 -51.15 6.05
CA GLY A 418 -49.82 -50.73 6.78
C GLY A 418 -49.55 -50.24 8.21
N GLY A 419 -48.36 -49.72 8.49
CA GLY A 419 -47.96 -49.30 9.83
C GLY A 419 -48.37 -47.85 10.19
N ASN A 420 -48.12 -47.46 11.44
CA ASN A 420 -48.39 -46.11 11.93
C ASN A 420 -47.32 -45.11 11.44
N LEU A 421 -47.68 -44.26 10.48
CA LEU A 421 -46.80 -43.20 9.93
C LEU A 421 -46.38 -42.19 11.00
N THR A 422 -47.27 -41.85 11.94
CA THR A 422 -47.01 -40.89 13.02
C THR A 422 -45.80 -41.27 13.88
N LYS A 423 -45.67 -42.55 14.26
CA LYS A 423 -44.53 -43.04 15.06
C LYS A 423 -43.19 -42.92 14.32
N ILE A 424 -43.20 -43.06 12.99
CA ILE A 424 -42.00 -42.96 12.17
C ILE A 424 -41.58 -41.50 12.03
N PHE A 425 -42.52 -40.60 11.76
CA PHE A 425 -42.23 -39.17 11.67
C PHE A 425 -41.69 -38.62 12.99
N ASP A 426 -42.24 -39.04 14.14
CA ASP A 426 -41.73 -38.62 15.45
C ASP A 426 -40.28 -39.07 15.68
N ARG A 427 -39.96 -40.34 15.38
CA ARG A 427 -38.58 -40.84 15.49
C ARG A 427 -37.61 -40.12 14.56
N ILE A 428 -38.04 -39.82 13.34
CA ILE A 428 -37.23 -39.08 12.37
C ILE A 428 -36.98 -37.65 12.89
N VAL A 429 -38.01 -36.96 13.37
CA VAL A 429 -37.91 -35.60 13.94
C VAL A 429 -37.02 -35.56 15.18
N GLU A 430 -37.14 -36.53 16.09
CA GLU A 430 -36.28 -36.65 17.28
C GLU A 430 -34.81 -36.84 16.89
N ASN A 431 -34.51 -37.80 16.01
CA ASN A 431 -33.15 -38.05 15.55
C ASN A 431 -32.53 -36.82 14.87
N ILE A 432 -33.27 -36.11 14.01
CA ILE A 432 -32.75 -34.91 13.35
C ILE A 432 -32.52 -33.77 14.34
N ARG A 433 -33.40 -33.60 15.33
CA ARG A 433 -33.20 -32.57 16.37
C ARG A 433 -31.95 -32.84 17.20
N GLU A 434 -31.66 -34.11 17.49
CA GLU A 434 -30.42 -34.49 18.15
C GLU A 434 -29.19 -34.26 17.27
N GLU A 435 -29.26 -34.65 15.99
CA GLU A 435 -28.19 -34.43 15.00
C GLU A 435 -27.93 -32.94 14.77
N SER A 436 -28.98 -32.11 14.61
CA SER A 436 -28.87 -30.67 14.44
C SER A 436 -28.18 -29.99 15.62
N LYS A 437 -28.46 -30.42 16.86
CA LYS A 437 -27.78 -29.89 18.06
C LYS A 437 -26.29 -30.24 18.06
N LEU A 438 -25.93 -31.44 17.60
CA LEU A 438 -24.55 -31.86 17.46
C LEU A 438 -23.83 -31.07 16.37
N VAL A 439 -24.46 -30.88 15.20
CA VAL A 439 -23.93 -30.09 14.09
C VAL A 439 -23.75 -28.62 14.48
N GLU A 440 -24.71 -28.02 15.20
CA GLU A 440 -24.59 -26.63 15.65
C GLU A 440 -23.45 -26.49 16.67
N LYS A 441 -23.30 -27.44 17.59
CA LYS A 441 -22.20 -27.48 18.56
C LYS A 441 -20.84 -27.66 17.89
N THR A 442 -20.71 -28.56 16.91
CA THR A 442 -19.46 -28.76 16.16
C THR A 442 -19.16 -27.57 15.25
N ALA A 443 -20.16 -26.97 14.62
CA ALA A 443 -20.01 -25.76 13.82
C ALA A 443 -19.54 -24.58 14.66
N ALA A 444 -20.09 -24.38 15.86
CA ALA A 444 -19.66 -23.33 16.78
C ALA A 444 -18.20 -23.53 17.23
N MET A 445 -17.81 -24.75 17.60
CA MET A 445 -16.44 -25.06 18.00
C MET A 445 -15.43 -24.92 16.85
N THR A 446 -15.79 -25.37 15.65
CA THR A 446 -14.92 -25.26 14.46
C THR A 446 -14.86 -23.85 13.90
N ALA A 447 -15.91 -23.03 14.06
CA ALA A 447 -15.92 -21.64 13.64
C ALA A 447 -14.82 -20.83 14.35
N GLN A 448 -14.64 -21.04 15.66
CA GLN A 448 -13.57 -20.39 16.43
C GLN A 448 -12.18 -20.76 15.88
N GLN A 449 -11.94 -22.04 15.60
CA GLN A 449 -10.67 -22.52 15.05
C GLN A 449 -10.42 -21.98 13.63
N ARG A 450 -11.47 -21.91 12.79
CA ARG A 450 -11.39 -21.34 11.43
C ARG A 450 -11.04 -19.85 11.47
N ILE A 451 -11.66 -19.07 12.36
CA ILE A 451 -11.34 -17.64 12.50
C ILE A 451 -9.88 -17.46 12.91
N GLN A 452 -9.40 -18.22 13.90
CA GLN A 452 -8.01 -18.14 14.33
C GLN A 452 -7.02 -18.48 13.20
N ALA A 453 -7.30 -19.51 12.42
CA ALA A 453 -6.48 -19.89 11.27
C ALA A 453 -6.49 -18.82 10.16
N ILE A 454 -7.65 -18.20 9.88
CA ILE A 454 -7.75 -17.10 8.91
C ILE A 454 -6.91 -15.90 9.37
N VAL A 455 -7.00 -15.52 10.65
CA VAL A 455 -6.21 -14.42 11.22
C VAL A 455 -4.71 -14.68 11.06
N VAL A 456 -4.25 -15.89 11.41
CA VAL A 456 -2.84 -16.28 11.27
C VAL A 456 -2.42 -16.37 9.80
N GLY A 457 -3.29 -16.84 8.91
CA GLY A 457 -3.01 -16.95 7.47
C GLY A 457 -2.93 -15.60 6.74
N VAL A 458 -3.65 -14.58 7.23
CA VAL A 458 -3.68 -13.23 6.64
C VAL A 458 -2.55 -12.34 7.19
N MET A 459 -2.05 -12.61 8.40
CA MET A 459 -0.97 -11.86 9.06
C MET A 459 0.25 -11.55 8.16
N PRO A 460 0.83 -12.51 7.41
CA PRO A 460 1.97 -12.25 6.53
C PRO A 460 1.67 -11.23 5.43
N TRP A 461 0.45 -11.24 4.90
CA TRP A 461 0.01 -10.31 3.86
C TRP A 461 -0.20 -8.90 4.40
N ILE A 462 -0.72 -8.78 5.62
CA ILE A 462 -0.82 -7.49 6.32
C ILE A 462 0.58 -6.93 6.56
N MET A 463 1.52 -7.75 7.06
CA MET A 463 2.90 -7.31 7.27
C MET A 463 3.58 -6.87 5.97
N LEU A 464 3.34 -7.62 4.89
CA LEU A 464 3.80 -7.26 3.56
C LEU A 464 3.26 -5.90 3.12
N ALA A 465 1.96 -5.66 3.28
CA ALA A 465 1.33 -4.38 2.94
C ALA A 465 1.88 -3.22 3.77
N VAL A 466 2.06 -3.43 5.09
CA VAL A 466 2.65 -2.44 5.99
C VAL A 466 4.08 -2.10 5.54
N MET A 467 4.92 -3.10 5.28
CA MET A 467 6.29 -2.89 4.80
C MET A 467 6.33 -2.12 3.48
N PHE A 468 5.38 -2.38 2.58
CA PHE A 468 5.26 -1.66 1.31
C PHE A 468 4.94 -0.18 1.50
N VAL A 469 4.16 0.19 2.52
CA VAL A 469 3.85 1.59 2.85
C VAL A 469 5.03 2.29 3.52
N PHE A 470 5.72 1.64 4.46
CA PHE A 470 6.82 2.25 5.21
C PHE A 470 8.12 2.36 4.41
N GLN A 471 8.44 1.36 3.56
CA GLN A 471 9.69 1.31 2.77
C GLN A 471 9.44 0.83 1.32
N PRO A 472 8.77 1.66 0.48
CA PRO A 472 8.39 1.27 -0.88
C PRO A 472 9.59 1.06 -1.82
N ALA A 473 10.73 1.73 -1.58
CA ALA A 473 11.91 1.62 -2.42
C ALA A 473 12.58 0.23 -2.28
N SER A 474 12.82 -0.23 -1.05
CA SER A 474 13.43 -1.54 -0.77
C SER A 474 12.51 -2.70 -1.17
N MET A 475 11.20 -2.55 -0.98
CA MET A 475 10.21 -3.57 -1.36
C MET A 475 10.14 -3.77 -2.88
N LYS A 476 10.17 -2.70 -3.68
CA LYS A 476 10.17 -2.81 -5.15
C LYS A 476 11.39 -3.59 -5.64
N GLU A 477 12.58 -3.28 -5.12
CA GLU A 477 13.81 -3.98 -5.51
C GLU A 477 13.75 -5.48 -5.18
N PHE A 478 13.22 -5.84 -4.00
CA PHE A 478 13.02 -7.24 -3.61
C PHE A 478 12.04 -7.99 -4.54
N TYR A 479 10.87 -7.43 -4.86
CA TYR A 479 9.84 -8.12 -5.64
C TYR A 479 10.16 -8.30 -7.12
N PHE A 480 10.99 -7.44 -7.71
CA PHE A 480 11.42 -7.58 -9.10
C PHE A 480 12.68 -8.45 -9.26
N THR A 481 13.25 -8.96 -8.16
CA THR A 481 14.38 -9.90 -8.19
C THR A 481 13.87 -11.35 -8.25
N PRO A 482 14.49 -12.27 -9.02
CA PRO A 482 14.04 -13.68 -9.11
C PRO A 482 13.91 -14.39 -7.75
N LEU A 483 14.79 -14.03 -6.80
CA LEU A 483 14.80 -14.59 -5.45
C LEU A 483 13.58 -14.11 -4.62
N GLY A 484 13.12 -12.87 -4.82
CA GLY A 484 11.91 -12.33 -4.17
C GLY A 484 10.63 -12.97 -4.70
N ILE A 485 10.57 -13.25 -6.00
CA ILE A 485 9.42 -13.97 -6.60
C ILE A 485 9.37 -15.42 -6.10
N CYS A 486 10.50 -16.12 -6.04
CA CYS A 486 10.58 -17.48 -5.52
C CYS A 486 10.14 -17.57 -4.05
N THR A 487 10.58 -16.64 -3.20
CA THR A 487 10.20 -16.61 -1.78
C THR A 487 8.72 -16.29 -1.59
N LEU A 488 8.16 -15.34 -2.35
CA LEU A 488 6.73 -15.07 -2.36
C LEU A 488 5.89 -16.27 -2.77
N LEU A 489 6.28 -16.94 -3.86
CA LEU A 489 5.60 -18.15 -4.33
C LEU A 489 5.65 -19.25 -3.28
N PHE A 490 6.82 -19.47 -2.67
CA PHE A 490 6.99 -20.44 -1.61
C PHE A 490 6.09 -20.16 -0.40
N CYS A 491 6.08 -18.91 0.10
CA CYS A 491 5.21 -18.50 1.19
C CYS A 491 3.73 -18.66 0.85
N THR A 492 3.32 -18.27 -0.36
CA THR A 492 1.92 -18.38 -0.82
C THR A 492 1.48 -19.84 -0.89
N VAL A 493 2.32 -20.72 -1.45
CA VAL A 493 2.06 -22.16 -1.51
C VAL A 493 1.97 -22.75 -0.10
N TRP A 494 2.89 -22.37 0.79
CA TRP A 494 2.91 -22.89 2.16
C TRP A 494 1.68 -22.47 2.97
N ILE A 495 1.27 -21.21 2.86
CA ILE A 495 0.03 -20.70 3.47
C ILE A 495 -1.18 -21.44 2.88
N GLY A 496 -1.21 -21.66 1.56
CA GLY A 496 -2.25 -22.42 0.89
C GLY A 496 -2.37 -23.86 1.38
N ILE A 497 -1.24 -24.54 1.61
CA ILE A 497 -1.19 -25.88 2.20
C ILE A 497 -1.75 -25.85 3.63
N GLY A 498 -1.29 -24.91 4.46
CA GLY A 498 -1.77 -24.76 5.83
C GLY A 498 -3.29 -24.52 5.90
N MET A 499 -3.80 -23.62 5.07
CA MET A 499 -5.23 -23.32 4.97
C MET A 499 -6.04 -24.55 4.52
N LYS A 500 -5.49 -25.34 3.59
CA LYS A 500 -6.12 -26.59 3.12
C LYS A 500 -6.18 -27.65 4.23
N ILE A 501 -5.13 -27.77 5.04
CA ILE A 501 -5.10 -28.69 6.19
C ILE A 501 -6.14 -28.28 7.23
N VAL A 502 -6.24 -26.98 7.56
CA VAL A 502 -7.24 -26.47 8.50
C VAL A 502 -8.66 -26.71 8.00
N ASN A 503 -8.93 -26.41 6.72
CA ASN A 503 -10.25 -26.67 6.13
C ASN A 503 -10.62 -28.16 6.19
N LYS A 504 -9.64 -29.06 5.99
CA LYS A 504 -9.86 -30.50 6.08
C LYS A 504 -10.09 -30.98 7.52
N LEU A 505 -9.43 -30.38 8.51
CA LEU A 505 -9.65 -30.67 9.93
C LEU A 505 -11.03 -30.20 10.42
N GLY A 506 -11.56 -29.13 9.82
CA GLY A 506 -12.89 -28.61 10.11
C GLY A 506 -14.03 -29.33 9.39
N ASP A 507 -13.75 -30.35 8.59
CA ASP A 507 -14.73 -31.17 7.85
C ASP A 507 -14.86 -32.53 8.56
N ILE A 508 -15.25 -32.49 9.83
CA ILE A 508 -15.60 -33.70 10.58
C ILE A 508 -17.05 -34.01 10.22
N ASN A 509 -17.24 -34.93 9.28
CA ASN A 509 -18.54 -35.56 9.08
C ASN A 509 -18.86 -36.37 10.34
N VAL A 510 -19.87 -35.92 11.09
CA VAL A 510 -20.46 -36.66 12.21
C VAL A 510 -21.23 -37.87 11.67
#